data_AF-A0A4R1REU6-F1
#
_entry.id   AF-A0A4R1REU6-F1
#
_cell.length_a   1.000
_cell.length_b   1.000
_cell.length_c   1.000
_cell.angle_alpha   90.00
_cell.angle_beta   90.00
_cell.angle_gamma   90.00
#
_symmetry.space_group_name_H-M   'P 1'
#
loop_
_entity.id
_entity.type
_entity.pdbx_description
1 polymer ?
#
loop_
_entity_poly.entity_id
_entity_poly.type
_entity_poly.pdbx_seq_one_letter_code
_entity_poly.pdbx_strand_id
1 'polypeptide(L)'
;MRWEEAVKVALCYGWIDSTVKSLGDGKRRQYFTPRNEKSVWSALNKQYIEALIAENLMHESGLKKIEIGKQNGSWTALDAVEKGIIPEDLQMEFNKNSIAFDNYQNFAPSYRKSYLYWLNQAKREDTRKKRITEIIQLCANNIKGRDSR
;
A
#
# COMPACT_ATOMS: atom_id res chain seq x y z
N MET A 1 -0.65 24.56 -8.02
CA MET A 1 -1.35 23.27 -7.92
C MET A 1 -0.76 22.50 -6.76
N ARG A 2 -1.60 22.11 -5.78
CA ARG A 2 -1.21 21.25 -4.66
C ARG A 2 -1.06 19.81 -5.18
N TRP A 3 -0.26 18.99 -4.49
CA TRP A 3 -0.05 17.59 -4.88
C TRP A 3 -1.37 16.81 -4.98
N GLU A 4 -2.27 17.03 -4.02
CA GLU A 4 -3.57 16.37 -3.99
C GLU A 4 -4.42 16.69 -5.25
N GLU A 5 -4.39 17.93 -5.71
CA GLU A 5 -5.10 18.35 -6.93
C GLU A 5 -4.52 17.63 -8.16
N ALA A 6 -3.20 17.54 -8.25
CA ALA A 6 -2.52 16.82 -9.33
C ALA A 6 -2.84 15.32 -9.32
N VAL A 7 -2.91 14.69 -8.14
CA VAL A 7 -3.28 13.28 -8.00
C VAL A 7 -4.73 13.04 -8.41
N LYS A 8 -5.68 13.90 -7.99
CA LYS A 8 -7.09 13.77 -8.39
C LYS A 8 -7.24 13.83 -9.91
N VAL A 9 -6.60 14.80 -10.56
CA VAL A 9 -6.60 14.89 -12.04
C VAL A 9 -5.96 13.65 -12.67
N ALA A 10 -4.82 13.17 -12.14
CA ALA A 10 -4.19 11.95 -12.65
C ALA A 10 -5.14 10.73 -12.55
N LEU A 11 -5.88 10.59 -11.45
CA LEU A 11 -6.85 9.51 -11.26
C LEU A 11 -7.98 9.56 -12.30
N CYS A 12 -8.48 10.76 -12.64
CA CYS A 12 -9.50 10.92 -13.69
C CYS A 12 -9.10 10.26 -15.00
N TYR A 13 -7.82 10.30 -15.35
CA TYR A 13 -7.29 9.76 -16.61
C TYR A 13 -6.63 8.38 -16.48
N GLY A 14 -6.66 7.76 -15.30
CA GLY A 14 -6.08 6.43 -15.07
C GLY A 14 -4.56 6.45 -14.84
N TRP A 15 -4.04 7.56 -14.36
CA TRP A 15 -2.63 7.76 -13.99
C TRP A 15 -2.44 7.68 -12.47
N ILE A 16 -1.19 7.62 -12.02
CA ILE A 16 -0.80 7.64 -10.61
C ILE A 16 0.48 8.47 -10.43
N ASP A 17 0.64 9.07 -9.26
CA ASP A 17 1.92 9.55 -8.79
C ASP A 17 2.86 8.39 -8.44
N SER A 18 4.15 8.59 -8.72
CA SER A 18 5.20 7.60 -8.47
C SER A 18 6.32 8.26 -7.67
N THR A 19 7.54 8.22 -8.16
CA THR A 19 8.71 8.70 -7.43
C THR A 19 8.69 10.21 -7.23
N VAL A 20 9.05 10.62 -6.01
CA VAL A 20 9.39 12.01 -5.68
C VAL A 20 10.90 12.13 -5.64
N LYS A 21 11.44 13.11 -6.35
CA LYS A 21 12.87 13.45 -6.29
C LYS A 21 13.04 14.85 -5.71
N SER A 22 13.86 14.98 -4.67
CA SER A 22 14.32 16.30 -4.20
C SER A 22 15.20 16.95 -5.27
N LEU A 23 14.99 18.25 -5.50
CA LEU A 23 15.81 19.05 -6.39
C LEU A 23 16.72 20.02 -5.62
N GLY A 24 16.75 19.94 -4.28
CA GLY A 24 17.38 20.94 -3.42
C GLY A 24 16.48 22.15 -3.16
N ASP A 25 16.87 22.99 -2.21
CA ASP A 25 16.23 24.29 -1.90
C ASP A 25 14.71 24.23 -1.69
N GLY A 26 14.24 23.18 -1.00
CA GLY A 26 12.82 22.95 -0.75
C GLY A 26 12.00 22.57 -2.00
N LYS A 27 12.65 22.38 -3.16
CA LYS A 27 12.00 21.98 -4.41
C LYS A 27 11.98 20.47 -4.56
N ARG A 28 10.92 19.98 -5.20
CA ARG A 28 10.74 18.56 -5.53
C ARG A 28 10.14 18.39 -6.91
N ARG A 29 10.43 17.25 -7.53
CA ARG A 29 9.77 16.77 -8.75
C ARG A 29 8.95 15.54 -8.41
N GLN A 30 7.65 15.59 -8.76
CA GLN A 30 6.75 14.44 -8.70
C GLN A 30 6.64 13.82 -10.09
N TYR A 31 6.94 12.53 -10.21
CA TYR A 31 6.68 11.79 -11.44
C TYR A 31 5.24 11.26 -11.45
N PHE A 32 4.58 11.36 -12.60
CA PHE A 32 3.26 10.79 -12.87
C PHE A 32 3.37 9.86 -14.08
N THR A 33 2.65 8.74 -14.04
CA THR A 33 2.70 7.72 -15.08
C THR A 33 1.34 7.02 -15.22
N PRO A 34 0.99 6.49 -16.41
CA PRO A 34 -0.17 5.62 -16.54
C PRO A 34 -0.13 4.47 -15.53
N ARG A 35 -1.27 4.19 -14.89
CA ARG A 35 -1.35 3.10 -13.91
C ARG A 35 -1.15 1.75 -14.59
N ASN A 36 -0.17 0.99 -14.10
CA ASN A 36 -0.01 -0.42 -14.47
C ASN A 36 -1.21 -1.22 -13.94
N GLU A 37 -1.74 -2.14 -14.76
CA GLU A 37 -2.92 -2.95 -14.46
C GLU A 37 -2.82 -3.73 -13.14
N LYS A 38 -1.61 -4.15 -12.75
CA LYS A 38 -1.36 -4.90 -11.52
C LYS A 38 -1.16 -4.00 -10.28
N SER A 39 -1.21 -2.68 -10.45
CA SER A 39 -0.98 -1.74 -9.36
C SER A 39 -2.15 -1.76 -8.38
N VAL A 40 -1.83 -1.89 -7.10
CA VAL A 40 -2.82 -1.82 -6.02
C VAL A 40 -3.39 -0.41 -5.83
N TRP A 41 -4.54 -0.32 -5.18
CA TRP A 41 -5.26 0.93 -4.92
C TRP A 41 -5.27 1.24 -3.42
N SER A 42 -4.72 2.39 -3.03
CA SER A 42 -4.76 2.87 -1.64
C SER A 42 -6.17 3.31 -1.26
N ALA A 43 -6.49 3.25 0.04
CA ALA A 43 -7.76 3.75 0.56
C ALA A 43 -8.00 5.22 0.19
N LEU A 44 -6.96 6.06 0.27
CA LEU A 44 -7.04 7.48 -0.11
C LEU A 44 -7.40 7.67 -1.59
N ASN A 45 -6.78 6.90 -2.50
CA ASN A 45 -7.11 7.00 -3.92
C ASN A 45 -8.54 6.54 -4.19
N LYS A 46 -9.03 5.51 -3.49
CA LYS A 46 -10.44 5.08 -3.60
C LYS A 46 -11.39 6.18 -3.15
N GLN A 47 -11.11 6.83 -2.02
CA GLN A 47 -11.89 7.97 -1.52
C GLN A 47 -11.92 9.12 -2.54
N TYR A 48 -10.79 9.46 -3.15
CA TYR A 48 -10.75 10.47 -4.20
C TYR A 48 -11.56 10.07 -5.42
N ILE A 49 -11.47 8.82 -5.86
CA ILE A 49 -12.24 8.31 -7.00
C ILE A 49 -13.74 8.36 -6.71
N GLU A 50 -14.18 8.00 -5.51
CA GLU A 50 -15.60 8.07 -5.12
C GLU A 50 -16.14 9.51 -5.25
N ALA A 51 -15.39 10.50 -4.74
CA ALA A 51 -15.75 11.91 -4.90
C ALA A 51 -15.76 12.35 -6.38
N LEU A 52 -14.73 11.98 -7.16
CA LEU A 52 -14.63 12.33 -8.58
C LEU A 52 -15.74 11.71 -9.43
N ILE A 53 -16.19 10.50 -9.10
CA ILE A 53 -17.35 9.85 -9.74
C ILE A 53 -18.63 10.59 -9.40
N ALA A 54 -18.84 10.93 -8.12
CA ALA A 54 -20.03 11.66 -7.67
C ALA A 54 -20.16 13.03 -8.35
N GLU A 55 -19.03 13.68 -8.66
CA GLU A 55 -18.97 14.95 -9.38
C GLU A 55 -18.93 14.81 -10.91
N ASN A 56 -19.01 13.58 -11.45
CA ASN A 56 -18.92 13.30 -12.89
C ASN A 56 -17.64 13.85 -13.56
N LEU A 57 -16.52 13.83 -12.84
CA LEU A 57 -15.22 14.34 -13.30
C LEU A 57 -14.30 13.24 -13.88
N MET A 58 -14.71 11.98 -13.81
CA MET A 58 -13.90 10.86 -14.30
C MET A 58 -13.92 10.78 -15.82
N HIS A 59 -12.74 10.59 -16.41
CA HIS A 59 -12.61 10.30 -17.84
C HIS A 59 -12.75 8.79 -18.09
N GLU A 60 -13.15 8.41 -19.31
CA GLU A 60 -13.35 7.00 -19.71
C GLU A 60 -12.10 6.14 -19.45
N SER A 61 -10.92 6.69 -19.73
CA SER A 61 -9.65 5.99 -19.48
C SER A 61 -9.40 5.68 -17.99
N GLY A 62 -9.83 6.55 -17.08
CA GLY A 62 -9.76 6.32 -15.64
C GLY A 62 -10.76 5.27 -15.18
N LEU A 63 -12.00 5.35 -15.67
CA LEU A 63 -13.04 4.35 -15.40
C LEU A 63 -12.62 2.95 -15.85
N LYS A 64 -12.03 2.82 -17.05
CA LYS A 64 -11.50 1.56 -17.57
C LYS A 64 -10.41 0.97 -16.68
N LYS A 65 -9.52 1.80 -16.11
CA LYS A 65 -8.51 1.34 -15.15
C LYS A 65 -9.10 0.84 -13.84
N ILE A 66 -10.18 1.47 -13.37
CA ILE A 66 -10.91 1.02 -12.17
C ILE A 66 -11.56 -0.34 -12.46
N GLU A 67 -12.20 -0.50 -13.61
CA GLU A 67 -12.83 -1.76 -14.02
C GLU A 67 -11.81 -2.91 -14.08
N ILE A 68 -10.68 -2.71 -14.78
CA ILE A 68 -9.58 -3.69 -14.81
C ILE A 68 -9.12 -4.03 -13.38
N GLY A 69 -8.99 -3.02 -12.52
CA GLY A 69 -8.58 -3.21 -11.13
C GLY A 69 -9.57 -4.04 -10.31
N LYS A 70 -10.88 -3.89 -10.57
CA LYS A 70 -11.93 -4.71 -9.95
C LYS A 70 -11.89 -6.15 -10.49
N GLN A 71 -11.75 -6.31 -11.80
CA GLN A 71 -11.69 -7.63 -12.45
C GLN A 71 -10.48 -8.46 -12.01
N ASN A 72 -9.31 -7.83 -11.84
CA ASN A 72 -8.07 -8.52 -11.48
C ASN A 72 -7.78 -8.56 -9.97
N GLY A 73 -8.69 -8.04 -9.13
CA GLY A 73 -8.58 -8.03 -7.68
C GLY A 73 -7.59 -7.01 -7.09
N SER A 74 -6.86 -6.24 -7.91
CA SER A 74 -5.95 -5.20 -7.40
C SER A 74 -6.68 -4.08 -6.66
N TRP A 75 -7.96 -3.84 -6.98
CA TRP A 75 -8.82 -2.89 -6.29
C TRP A 75 -8.93 -3.22 -4.81
N THR A 76 -9.23 -4.46 -4.43
CA THR A 76 -9.44 -4.87 -3.03
C THR A 76 -8.17 -5.42 -2.36
N ALA A 77 -7.06 -5.53 -3.09
CA ALA A 77 -5.82 -6.16 -2.63
C ALA A 77 -5.20 -5.56 -1.36
N LEU A 78 -5.57 -4.34 -0.97
CA LEU A 78 -5.10 -3.71 0.27
C LEU A 78 -6.13 -3.70 1.39
N ASP A 79 -7.37 -4.14 1.17
CA ASP A 79 -8.45 -3.95 2.14
C ASP A 79 -8.17 -4.67 3.48
N ALA A 80 -7.58 -5.87 3.43
CA ALA A 80 -7.16 -6.59 4.63
C ALA A 80 -6.00 -5.87 5.35
N VAL A 81 -5.06 -5.30 4.59
CA VAL A 81 -3.92 -4.52 5.12
C VAL A 81 -4.43 -3.24 5.79
N GLU A 82 -5.38 -2.53 5.17
CA GLU A 82 -6.02 -1.33 5.72
C GLU A 82 -6.78 -1.62 7.02
N LYS A 83 -7.44 -2.79 7.09
CA LYS A 83 -8.12 -3.28 8.30
C LYS A 83 -7.18 -3.85 9.37
N GLY A 84 -5.88 -3.93 9.10
CA GLY A 84 -4.91 -4.52 10.03
C GLY A 84 -5.06 -6.03 10.25
N ILE A 85 -5.68 -6.73 9.31
CA ILE A 85 -5.90 -8.18 9.39
C ILE A 85 -4.56 -8.90 9.18
N ILE A 86 -4.18 -9.72 10.15
CA ILE A 86 -2.98 -10.55 10.09
C ILE A 86 -3.30 -11.81 9.28
N PRO A 87 -2.58 -12.10 8.17
CA PRO A 87 -2.74 -13.35 7.43
C PRO A 87 -2.42 -14.56 8.30
N GLU A 88 -3.12 -15.68 8.05
CA GLU A 88 -3.00 -16.91 8.84
C GLU A 88 -1.56 -17.43 8.96
N ASP A 89 -0.80 -17.40 7.87
CA ASP A 89 0.60 -17.85 7.86
C ASP A 89 1.54 -16.98 8.70
N LEU A 90 1.31 -15.67 8.73
CA LEU A 90 2.03 -14.79 9.65
C LEU A 90 1.57 -15.02 11.11
N GLN A 91 0.27 -15.22 11.34
CA GLN A 91 -0.27 -15.51 12.67
C GLN A 91 0.29 -16.83 13.24
N MET A 92 0.43 -17.87 12.40
CA MET A 92 1.03 -19.14 12.81
C MET A 92 2.47 -18.97 13.33
N GLU A 93 3.28 -18.10 12.70
CA GLU A 93 4.64 -17.84 13.17
C GLU A 93 4.66 -16.92 14.41
N PHE A 94 3.74 -15.97 14.52
CA PHE A 94 3.55 -15.21 15.77
C PHE A 94 3.16 -16.10 16.94
N ASN A 95 2.32 -17.11 16.74
CA ASN A 95 1.93 -18.07 17.79
C ASN A 95 3.12 -18.87 18.32
N LYS A 96 4.21 -19.02 17.54
CA LYS A 96 5.46 -19.68 17.97
C LYS A 96 6.42 -18.72 18.69
N ASN A 97 6.18 -17.41 18.63
CA ASN A 97 7.04 -16.40 19.22
C ASN A 97 6.19 -15.29 19.86
N SER A 98 5.76 -15.52 21.11
CA SER A 98 4.91 -14.60 21.86
C SER A 98 5.55 -13.21 22.00
N ILE A 99 6.86 -13.12 22.25
CA ILE A 99 7.58 -11.84 22.37
C ILE A 99 7.42 -11.00 21.09
N ALA A 100 7.59 -11.63 19.91
CA ALA A 100 7.41 -10.95 18.64
C ALA A 100 5.97 -10.45 18.47
N PHE A 101 4.98 -11.26 18.86
CA PHE A 101 3.57 -10.90 18.73
C PHE A 101 3.18 -9.77 19.67
N ASP A 102 3.59 -9.83 20.94
CA ASP A 102 3.33 -8.80 21.94
C ASP A 102 3.93 -7.45 21.52
N ASN A 103 5.17 -7.45 21.05
CA ASN A 103 5.79 -6.24 20.49
C ASN A 103 5.01 -5.71 19.29
N TYR A 104 4.66 -6.59 18.33
CA TYR A 104 3.88 -6.21 17.15
C TYR A 104 2.54 -5.56 17.53
N GLN A 105 1.80 -6.14 18.48
CA GLN A 105 0.52 -5.61 18.94
C GLN A 105 0.66 -4.23 19.60
N ASN A 106 1.76 -3.98 20.29
CA ASN A 106 2.08 -2.69 20.91
C ASN A 106 2.56 -1.61 19.93
N PHE A 107 2.81 -1.95 18.66
CA PHE A 107 3.15 -0.97 17.65
C PHE A 107 1.94 -0.13 17.24
N ALA A 108 2.20 1.16 16.94
CA ALA A 108 1.18 2.04 16.37
C ALA A 108 0.62 1.43 15.06
N PRO A 109 -0.67 1.68 14.72
CA PRO A 109 -1.32 1.08 13.56
C PRO A 109 -0.54 1.25 12.24
N SER A 110 0.15 2.37 12.06
CA SER A 110 0.97 2.65 10.87
C SER A 110 2.13 1.67 10.68
N TYR A 111 2.82 1.30 11.77
CA TYR A 111 3.92 0.32 11.74
C TYR A 111 3.41 -1.09 11.46
N ARG A 112 2.34 -1.50 12.14
CA ARG A 112 1.67 -2.79 11.88
C ARG A 112 1.24 -2.90 10.42
N LYS A 113 0.60 -1.85 9.89
CA LYS A 113 0.18 -1.75 8.49
C LYS A 113 1.37 -1.81 7.53
N SER A 114 2.50 -1.18 7.86
CA SER A 114 3.72 -1.24 7.03
C SER A 114 4.23 -2.67 6.83
N TYR A 115 4.24 -3.49 7.90
CA TYR A 115 4.60 -4.91 7.80
C TYR A 115 3.59 -5.71 6.97
N LEU A 116 2.29 -5.53 7.21
CA LEU A 116 1.25 -6.22 6.45
C LEU A 116 1.29 -5.85 4.96
N TYR A 117 1.50 -4.56 4.66
CA TYR A 117 1.67 -4.06 3.29
C TYR A 117 2.89 -4.69 2.61
N TRP A 118 4.00 -4.82 3.33
CA TRP A 118 5.19 -5.46 2.80
C TRP A 118 4.97 -6.95 2.57
N LEU A 119 4.32 -7.66 3.48
CA LEU A 119 3.98 -9.07 3.29
C LEU A 119 3.05 -9.27 2.09
N ASN A 120 2.03 -8.41 1.91
CA ASN A 120 1.08 -8.48 0.80
C ASN A 120 1.73 -8.31 -0.59
N GLN A 121 2.86 -7.61 -0.66
CA GLN A 121 3.62 -7.44 -1.91
C GLN A 121 4.43 -8.69 -2.30
N ALA A 122 4.65 -9.64 -1.39
CA ALA A 122 5.36 -10.88 -1.71
C ALA A 122 4.43 -11.86 -2.44
N LYS A 123 4.42 -11.76 -3.78
CA LYS A 123 3.58 -12.62 -4.65
C LYS A 123 4.14 -14.03 -4.84
N ARG A 124 5.45 -14.23 -4.62
CA ARG A 124 6.11 -15.55 -4.68
C ARG A 124 6.18 -16.16 -3.29
N GLU A 125 5.86 -17.45 -3.19
CA GLU A 125 5.85 -18.20 -1.93
C GLU A 125 7.17 -18.10 -1.17
N ASP A 126 8.31 -18.33 -1.84
CA ASP A 126 9.64 -18.21 -1.21
C ASP A 126 9.92 -16.82 -0.65
N THR A 127 9.49 -15.78 -1.37
CA THR A 127 9.65 -14.39 -0.91
C THR A 127 8.75 -14.12 0.29
N ARG A 128 7.54 -14.69 0.29
CA ARG A 128 6.58 -14.55 1.38
C ARG A 128 7.11 -15.20 2.66
N LYS A 129 7.60 -16.44 2.58
CA LYS A 129 8.25 -17.14 3.69
C LYS A 129 9.43 -16.36 4.27
N LYS A 130 10.33 -15.88 3.41
CA LYS A 130 11.48 -15.04 3.84
C LYS A 130 11.02 -13.78 4.59
N ARG A 131 10.02 -13.07 4.06
CA ARG A 131 9.48 -11.87 4.72
C ARG A 131 8.82 -12.19 6.04
N ILE A 132 8.10 -13.30 6.17
CA ILE A 132 7.51 -13.72 7.46
C ILE A 132 8.62 -13.92 8.48
N THR A 133 9.67 -14.69 8.16
CA THR A 133 10.82 -14.87 9.06
C THR A 133 11.43 -13.54 9.48
N GLU A 134 11.62 -12.61 8.54
CA GLU A 134 12.17 -11.29 8.84
C GLU A 134 11.23 -10.42 9.69
N ILE A 135 9.91 -10.45 9.45
CA ILE A 135 8.92 -9.76 10.29
C ILE A 135 9.00 -10.26 11.72
N ILE A 136 9.01 -11.58 11.93
CA ILE A 136 9.10 -12.17 13.27
C ILE A 136 10.40 -11.76 13.95
N GLN A 137 11.54 -11.79 13.25
CA GLN A 137 12.82 -11.36 13.78
C GLN A 137 12.83 -9.87 14.17
N LEU A 138 12.32 -8.99 13.33
CA LEU A 138 12.24 -7.56 13.62
C LEU A 138 11.34 -7.28 14.81
N CYS A 139 10.16 -7.90 14.85
CA CYS A 139 9.22 -7.73 15.95
C CYS A 139 9.76 -8.32 17.27
N ALA A 140 10.44 -9.46 17.24
CA ALA A 140 11.10 -10.04 18.42
C ALA A 140 12.13 -9.08 19.03
N ASN A 141 12.83 -8.31 18.19
CA ASN A 141 13.78 -7.29 18.61
C ASN A 141 13.14 -5.90 18.86
N ASN A 142 11.81 -5.82 18.89
CA ASN A 142 11.05 -4.58 19.10
C ASN A 142 11.35 -3.48 18.06
N ILE A 143 11.75 -3.87 16.84
CA ILE A 143 12.02 -2.96 15.72
C ILE A 143 10.70 -2.69 14.99
N LYS A 144 10.33 -1.42 14.83
CA LYS A 144 9.03 -0.97 14.30
C LYS A 144 8.99 -0.86 12.78
N GLY A 145 10.14 -0.87 12.13
CA GLY A 145 10.29 -0.59 10.70
C GLY A 145 11.25 -1.56 10.02
N ARG A 146 11.21 -1.57 8.70
CA ARG A 146 12.18 -2.26 7.86
C ARG A 146 13.14 -1.17 7.44
N ASP A 147 14.24 -0.98 8.15
CA ASP A 147 15.18 0.09 7.84
C ASP A 147 15.55 0.05 6.36
N SER A 148 15.07 1.03 5.61
CA SER A 148 15.69 1.49 4.37
C SER A 148 16.44 2.75 4.77
N ARG A 149 17.77 2.69 4.71
CA ARG A 149 18.64 3.87 4.71
C ARG A 149 18.04 5.03 3.92
#